data_AF-A0A3G4R8N5-F1
#
_entry.id   AF-A0A3G4R8N5-F1
#
_cell.length_a   1.000
_cell.length_b   1.000
_cell.length_c   1.000
_cell.angle_alpha   90.00
_cell.angle_beta   90.00
_cell.angle_gamma   90.00
#
_symmetry.space_group_name_H-M   'P 1'
#
loop_
_entity.id
_entity.type
_entity.pdbx_description
1 polymer ?
#
loop_
_entity_poly.entity_id
_entity_poly.type
_entity_poly.pdbx_seq_one_letter_code
_entity_poly.pdbx_strand_id
1 'polypeptide(L)'
;VISAMSGVHFRSHNILMQLKLVEAIKEAGNVKRFLPSEFGMDPARMGHALEPGKVTFDEKMVVRRAIEEAQIPHTYISANCFGTYFVGNLAQMTTLLPPKDNVLLYGDGNVKAVFLDEDDVATYSVKTIDDPRTLNKTIYLRPPENILSQIELVQMWEKLSGKELTKHTISAQDFLALMKERDYPEQV
;
A
#
# COMPACT_ATOMS: atom_id res chain seq x y z
N VAL A 1 19.10 -5.21 -6.38
CA VAL A 1 18.90 -4.77 -4.97
C VAL A 1 17.42 -4.56 -4.75
N ILE A 2 16.85 -5.09 -3.67
CA ILE A 2 15.46 -4.86 -3.26
C ILE A 2 15.51 -4.16 -1.91
N SER A 3 14.86 -3.01 -1.79
CA SER A 3 14.83 -2.24 -0.55
C SER A 3 13.82 -2.83 0.44
N ALA A 4 14.27 -3.10 1.66
CA ALA A 4 13.43 -3.54 2.77
C ALA A 4 13.09 -2.40 3.76
N MET A 5 13.32 -1.14 3.38
CA MET A 5 13.06 0.01 4.25
C MET A 5 11.56 0.19 4.51
N SER A 6 11.17 0.29 5.78
CA SER A 6 9.77 0.55 6.15
C SER A 6 9.36 1.99 5.80
N GLY A 7 8.16 2.12 5.22
CA GLY A 7 7.49 3.40 4.97
C GLY A 7 6.23 3.61 5.80
N VAL A 8 6.02 2.81 6.84
CA VAL A 8 4.76 2.76 7.60
C VAL A 8 4.87 3.60 8.88
N HIS A 9 4.02 4.63 9.02
CA HIS A 9 4.13 5.63 10.10
C HIS A 9 3.90 5.07 11.51
N PHE A 10 3.03 4.06 11.68
CA PHE A 10 2.76 3.50 13.02
C PHE A 10 3.88 2.59 13.57
N ARG A 11 4.90 2.23 12.76
CA ARG A 11 6.07 1.45 13.22
C ARG A 11 7.38 2.20 13.00
N SER A 12 7.65 2.58 11.75
CA SER A 12 8.84 3.34 11.37
C SER A 12 8.69 3.89 9.95
N HIS A 13 8.93 5.18 9.78
CA HIS A 13 8.88 5.85 8.47
C HIS A 13 10.28 6.30 8.06
N ASN A 14 10.88 5.57 7.10
CA ASN A 14 12.27 5.75 6.71
C ASN A 14 12.45 5.80 5.18
N ILE A 15 11.44 6.29 4.45
CA ILE A 15 11.46 6.29 2.97
C ILE A 15 12.68 7.05 2.44
N LEU A 16 12.96 8.23 2.97
CA LEU A 16 14.10 9.07 2.54
C LEU A 16 15.48 8.47 2.85
N MET A 17 15.59 7.50 3.76
CA MET A 17 16.88 6.81 3.98
C MET A 17 17.35 6.06 2.73
N GLN A 18 16.45 5.74 1.80
CA GLN A 18 16.77 5.10 0.53
C GLN A 18 17.63 5.99 -0.38
N LEU A 19 17.71 7.31 -0.15
CA LEU A 19 18.61 8.19 -0.90
C LEU A 19 20.09 7.77 -0.73
N LYS A 20 20.48 7.33 0.47
CA LYS A 20 21.81 6.75 0.71
C LYS A 20 22.02 5.46 -0.08
N LEU A 21 20.97 4.66 -0.24
CA LEU A 21 21.02 3.44 -1.04
C LEU A 21 21.14 3.78 -2.54
N VAL A 22 20.46 4.82 -3.02
CA VAL A 22 20.61 5.33 -4.39
C VAL A 22 22.05 5.77 -4.67
N GLU A 23 22.65 6.54 -3.76
CA GLU A 23 24.07 6.95 -3.85
C GLU A 23 25.00 5.74 -3.92
N ALA A 24 24.86 4.79 -3.01
CA ALA A 24 25.68 3.57 -2.97
C ALA A 24 25.52 2.70 -4.23
N ILE A 25 24.30 2.57 -4.75
CA ILE A 25 24.02 1.83 -5.99
C ILE A 25 24.70 2.51 -7.18
N LYS A 26 24.60 3.84 -7.27
CA LYS A 26 25.24 4.64 -8.32
C LYS A 26 26.75 4.50 -8.28
N GLU A 27 27.36 4.60 -7.10
CA GLU A 27 28.81 4.45 -6.90
C GLU A 27 29.30 3.04 -7.29
N ALA A 28 28.56 2.00 -6.89
CA ALA A 28 28.92 0.62 -7.19
C ALA A 28 28.85 0.30 -8.70
N GLY A 29 27.92 0.92 -9.44
CA GLY A 29 27.82 0.82 -10.91
C GLY A 29 27.48 -0.58 -11.48
N ASN A 30 27.30 -1.59 -10.63
CA ASN A 30 27.15 -2.99 -11.03
C ASN A 30 25.72 -3.53 -10.83
N VAL A 31 24.82 -2.77 -10.19
CA VAL A 31 23.44 -3.20 -9.93
C VAL A 31 22.61 -3.15 -11.22
N LYS A 32 22.03 -4.30 -11.59
CA LYS A 32 21.23 -4.44 -12.82
C LYS A 32 19.75 -4.11 -12.66
N ARG A 33 19.27 -4.09 -11.41
CA ARG A 33 17.91 -3.69 -11.07
C ARG A 33 17.81 -3.25 -9.61
N PHE A 34 17.14 -2.13 -9.38
CA PHE A 34 16.74 -1.65 -8.07
C PHE A 34 15.21 -1.63 -7.94
N LEU A 35 14.69 -2.28 -6.90
CA LEU A 35 13.29 -2.18 -6.49
C LEU A 35 13.26 -1.37 -5.18
N PRO A 36 12.85 -0.09 -5.20
CA PRO A 36 12.70 0.70 -3.98
C PRO A 36 11.48 0.24 -3.16
N SER A 37 11.38 0.71 -1.92
CA SER A 37 10.27 0.45 -1.02
C SER A 37 9.00 1.15 -1.49
N GLU A 38 8.21 0.42 -2.28
CA GLU A 38 7.00 0.91 -2.97
C GLU A 38 5.77 0.18 -2.43
N PHE A 39 5.61 -1.08 -2.80
CA PHE A 39 4.69 -2.13 -2.30
C PHE A 39 3.32 -1.69 -1.77
N GLY A 40 2.70 -0.68 -2.40
CA GLY A 40 1.40 -0.15 -2.01
C GLY A 40 0.74 0.57 -3.18
N MET A 41 0.12 1.72 -2.90
CA MET A 41 -0.41 2.61 -3.93
C MET A 41 0.72 3.26 -4.73
N ASP A 42 0.47 3.53 -6.01
CA ASP A 42 1.43 4.22 -6.87
C ASP A 42 1.50 5.73 -6.53
N PRO A 43 2.58 6.22 -5.88
CA PRO A 43 2.69 7.61 -5.46
C PRO A 43 2.55 8.61 -6.62
N ALA A 44 2.93 8.22 -7.85
CA ALA A 44 2.79 9.07 -9.03
C ALA A 44 1.32 9.38 -9.40
N ARG A 45 0.38 8.58 -8.90
CA ARG A 45 -1.08 8.78 -9.09
C ARG A 45 -1.76 9.40 -7.88
N MET A 46 -1.02 9.68 -6.81
CA MET A 46 -1.58 10.12 -5.52
C MET A 46 -1.44 11.63 -5.28
N GLY A 47 -1.35 12.46 -6.33
CA GLY A 47 -1.25 13.92 -6.21
C GLY A 47 -2.42 14.57 -5.43
N HIS A 48 -3.60 13.95 -5.49
CA HIS A 48 -4.82 14.33 -4.75
C HIS A 48 -4.92 13.78 -3.32
N ALA A 49 -3.92 13.08 -2.80
CA ALA A 49 -3.94 12.59 -1.43
C ALA A 49 -4.08 13.75 -0.43
N LEU A 50 -4.77 13.50 0.68
CA LEU A 50 -4.99 14.49 1.73
C LEU A 50 -3.80 14.55 2.68
N GLU A 51 -3.53 15.74 3.21
CA GLU A 51 -2.60 15.90 4.34
C GLU A 51 -3.23 15.35 5.63
N PRO A 52 -2.44 14.75 6.54
CA PRO A 52 -0.98 14.56 6.44
C PRO A 52 -0.54 13.29 5.69
N GLY A 53 -1.47 12.38 5.34
CA GLY A 53 -1.22 11.13 4.60
C GLY A 53 -0.39 11.27 3.32
N LYS A 54 -0.51 12.42 2.66
CA LYS A 54 0.19 12.76 1.43
C LYS A 54 1.72 12.69 1.54
N VAL A 55 2.29 12.94 2.72
CA VAL A 55 3.75 12.94 2.95
C VAL A 55 4.43 11.66 2.45
N THR A 56 3.80 10.50 2.67
CA THR A 56 4.35 9.21 2.24
C THR A 56 4.52 9.11 0.73
N PHE A 57 3.57 9.67 -0.04
CA PHE A 57 3.65 9.66 -1.50
C PHE A 57 4.71 10.63 -2.00
N ASP A 58 4.81 11.80 -1.36
CA ASP A 58 5.76 12.82 -1.73
C ASP A 58 7.21 12.37 -1.48
N GLU A 59 7.49 11.73 -0.34
CA GLU A 59 8.80 11.15 -0.06
C GLU A 59 9.17 10.02 -1.03
N LYS A 60 8.21 9.15 -1.41
CA LYS A 60 8.47 8.13 -2.43
C LYS A 60 8.77 8.76 -3.79
N MET A 61 8.09 9.85 -4.16
CA MET A 61 8.39 10.58 -5.40
C MET A 61 9.78 11.24 -5.37
N VAL A 62 10.26 11.69 -4.20
CA VAL A 62 11.67 12.14 -4.05
C VAL A 62 12.63 11.01 -4.37
N VAL A 63 12.39 9.81 -3.83
CA VAL A 63 13.23 8.63 -4.09
C VAL A 63 13.18 8.22 -5.57
N ARG A 64 12.00 8.18 -6.20
CA ARG A 64 11.86 7.86 -7.63
C ARG A 64 12.65 8.82 -8.52
N ARG A 65 12.56 10.14 -8.26
CA ARG A 65 13.36 11.14 -9.00
C ARG A 65 14.86 10.89 -8.85
N ALA A 66 15.33 10.63 -7.63
CA ALA A 66 16.75 10.36 -7.40
C ALA A 66 17.25 9.10 -8.14
N ILE A 67 16.43 8.05 -8.21
CA ILE A 67 16.73 6.82 -8.98
C ILE A 67 16.84 7.14 -10.48
N GLU A 68 15.87 7.89 -11.01
CA GLU A 68 15.78 8.23 -12.43
C GLU A 68 16.91 9.18 -12.87
N GLU A 69 17.19 10.22 -12.08
CA GLU A 69 18.30 11.16 -12.31
C GLU A 69 19.67 10.48 -12.22
N ALA A 70 19.81 9.47 -11.35
CA ALA A 70 21.01 8.63 -11.27
C ALA A 70 21.10 7.59 -12.40
N GLN A 71 20.10 7.51 -13.28
CA GLN A 71 19.99 6.53 -14.36
C GLN A 71 20.10 5.08 -13.88
N ILE A 72 19.63 4.80 -12.67
CA ILE A 72 19.66 3.46 -12.07
C ILE A 72 18.55 2.61 -12.72
N PRO A 73 18.88 1.42 -13.27
CA PRO A 73 17.89 0.46 -13.74
C PRO A 73 16.92 0.08 -12.62
N HIS A 74 15.61 0.27 -12.80
CA HIS A 74 14.65 0.10 -11.72
C HIS A 74 13.35 -0.58 -12.13
N THR A 75 12.58 -1.01 -11.13
CA THR A 75 11.19 -1.43 -11.27
C THR A 75 10.42 -0.96 -10.04
N TYR A 76 9.29 -0.27 -10.24
CA TYR A 76 8.42 0.13 -9.14
C TYR A 76 7.26 -0.86 -9.03
N ILE A 77 7.04 -1.44 -7.84
CA ILE A 77 5.97 -2.41 -7.62
C ILE A 77 4.81 -1.74 -6.87
N SER A 78 3.66 -1.57 -7.56
CA SER A 78 2.41 -1.15 -6.94
C SER A 78 1.58 -2.37 -6.57
N ALA A 79 1.60 -2.71 -5.28
CA ALA A 79 0.99 -3.90 -4.69
C ALA A 79 -0.31 -3.62 -3.92
N ASN A 80 -0.86 -2.41 -4.01
CA ASN A 80 -2.17 -2.08 -3.42
C ASN A 80 -2.27 -2.43 -1.91
N CYS A 81 -3.28 -3.20 -1.48
CA CYS A 81 -3.58 -3.51 -0.09
C CYS A 81 -3.13 -4.92 0.30
N PHE A 82 -2.23 -5.03 1.28
CA PHE A 82 -1.81 -6.32 1.84
C PHE A 82 -2.92 -7.04 2.62
N GLY A 83 -3.08 -8.34 2.40
CA GLY A 83 -4.13 -9.16 2.97
C GLY A 83 -4.13 -9.15 4.49
N THR A 84 -2.96 -9.30 5.13
CA THR A 84 -2.87 -9.31 6.60
C THR A 84 -3.31 -7.99 7.25
N TYR A 85 -3.12 -6.86 6.56
CA TYR A 85 -3.49 -5.53 7.08
C TYR A 85 -4.94 -5.14 6.79
N PHE A 86 -5.51 -5.60 5.69
CA PHE A 86 -6.82 -5.13 5.21
C PHE A 86 -7.88 -6.23 5.10
N VAL A 87 -7.52 -7.46 4.75
CA VAL A 87 -8.49 -8.56 4.58
C VAL A 87 -8.85 -9.17 5.93
N GLY A 88 -7.85 -9.46 6.76
CA GLY A 88 -8.03 -10.15 8.05
C GLY A 88 -8.97 -9.42 9.02
N ASN A 89 -9.02 -8.09 8.97
CA ASN A 89 -9.85 -7.24 9.82
C ASN A 89 -11.05 -6.62 9.10
N LEU A 90 -11.33 -6.98 7.84
CA LEU A 90 -12.37 -6.35 7.01
C LEU A 90 -12.17 -4.82 6.83
N ALA A 91 -10.90 -4.44 6.66
CA ALA A 91 -10.39 -3.08 6.49
C ALA A 91 -10.71 -2.13 7.66
N GLN A 92 -10.89 -2.66 8.88
CA GLN A 92 -11.11 -1.83 10.07
C GLN A 92 -9.77 -1.26 10.59
N MET A 93 -9.71 0.03 10.91
CA MET A 93 -8.44 0.68 11.30
C MET A 93 -7.81 0.17 12.61
N THR A 94 -8.59 -0.33 13.57
CA THR A 94 -8.12 -0.55 14.96
C THR A 94 -7.91 -2.01 15.34
N THR A 95 -8.18 -2.95 14.44
CA THR A 95 -8.04 -4.39 14.71
C THR A 95 -7.26 -5.06 13.60
N LEU A 96 -6.62 -6.20 13.89
CA LEU A 96 -6.05 -7.10 12.87
C LEU A 96 -6.89 -8.37 12.68
N LEU A 97 -7.92 -8.52 13.52
CA LEU A 97 -8.84 -9.65 13.53
C LEU A 97 -10.21 -9.19 13.04
N PRO A 98 -11.00 -10.09 12.44
CA PRO A 98 -12.30 -9.73 11.92
C PRO A 98 -13.23 -9.35 13.09
N PRO A 99 -14.05 -8.30 12.93
CA PRO A 99 -15.03 -7.95 13.94
C PRO A 99 -16.02 -9.09 14.16
N LYS A 100 -16.47 -9.24 15.40
CA LYS A 100 -17.39 -10.33 15.78
C LYS A 100 -18.85 -9.97 15.61
N ASP A 101 -19.22 -8.71 15.82
CA ASP A 101 -20.62 -8.28 15.92
C ASP A 101 -20.96 -7.09 15.03
N ASN A 102 -20.08 -6.09 14.96
CA ASN A 102 -20.33 -4.83 14.27
C ASN A 102 -19.19 -4.49 13.33
N VAL A 103 -19.51 -3.95 12.16
CA VAL A 103 -18.53 -3.47 11.18
C VAL A 103 -18.86 -2.04 10.76
N LEU A 104 -17.82 -1.20 10.64
CA LEU A 104 -17.94 0.14 10.11
C LEU A 104 -17.56 0.17 8.63
N LEU A 105 -18.50 0.54 7.78
CA LEU A 105 -18.33 0.75 6.35
C LEU A 105 -17.96 2.21 6.07
N TYR A 106 -16.93 2.41 5.24
CA TYR A 106 -16.51 3.74 4.83
C TYR A 106 -17.34 4.22 3.64
N GLY A 107 -18.09 5.31 3.81
CA GLY A 107 -19.10 5.75 2.84
C GLY A 107 -20.19 4.70 2.70
N ASP A 108 -20.43 4.26 1.46
CA ASP A 108 -21.37 3.18 1.15
C ASP A 108 -20.71 1.80 1.06
N GLY A 109 -19.39 1.71 1.23
CA GLY A 109 -18.62 0.48 1.16
C GLY A 109 -18.46 -0.11 -0.25
N ASN A 110 -18.91 0.55 -1.32
CA ASN A 110 -18.90 0.02 -2.69
C ASN A 110 -17.65 0.34 -3.50
N VAL A 111 -16.79 1.23 -3.01
CA VAL A 111 -15.54 1.59 -3.70
C VAL A 111 -14.61 0.39 -3.78
N LYS A 112 -14.11 0.10 -4.98
CA LYS A 112 -13.21 -1.03 -5.24
C LYS A 112 -11.80 -0.73 -4.76
N ALA A 113 -11.22 -1.71 -4.07
CA ALA A 113 -9.81 -1.81 -3.75
C ALA A 113 -9.23 -3.10 -4.38
N VAL A 114 -7.93 -3.29 -4.24
CA VAL A 114 -7.26 -4.52 -4.70
C VAL A 114 -6.47 -5.10 -3.54
N PHE A 115 -6.82 -6.32 -3.15
CA PHE A 115 -6.20 -7.01 -2.02
C PHE A 115 -5.22 -8.06 -2.51
N LEU A 116 -4.03 -8.13 -1.93
CA LEU A 116 -2.99 -9.07 -2.31
C LEU A 116 -2.46 -9.81 -1.10
N ASP A 117 -2.26 -11.10 -1.27
CA ASP A 117 -1.46 -11.90 -0.36
C ASP A 117 0.02 -11.50 -0.45
N GLU A 118 0.70 -11.44 0.69
CA GLU A 118 2.08 -10.98 0.79
C GLU A 118 3.08 -11.92 0.09
N ASP A 119 2.82 -13.24 0.09
CA ASP A 119 3.65 -14.22 -0.59
C ASP A 119 3.50 -14.09 -2.12
N ASP A 120 2.30 -13.75 -2.60
CA ASP A 120 2.08 -13.39 -3.99
C ASP A 120 2.83 -12.10 -4.38
N VAL A 121 2.79 -11.07 -3.53
CA VAL A 121 3.55 -9.82 -3.76
C VAL A 121 5.04 -10.13 -3.86
N ALA A 122 5.58 -10.94 -2.95
CA ALA A 122 6.98 -11.36 -3.01
C ALA A 122 7.28 -12.14 -4.29
N THR A 123 6.44 -13.12 -4.63
CA THR A 123 6.59 -13.95 -5.83
C THR A 123 6.61 -13.12 -7.10
N TYR A 124 5.65 -12.22 -7.29
CA TYR A 124 5.58 -11.38 -8.48
C TYR A 124 6.68 -10.32 -8.49
N SER A 125 7.12 -9.82 -7.34
CA SER A 125 8.27 -8.91 -7.27
C SER A 125 9.56 -9.59 -7.73
N VAL A 126 9.83 -10.81 -7.26
CA VAL A 126 11.00 -11.60 -7.69
C VAL A 126 10.96 -11.90 -9.17
N LYS A 127 9.79 -12.24 -9.73
CA LYS A 127 9.62 -12.44 -11.18
C LYS A 127 9.94 -11.19 -12.02
N THR A 128 10.01 -9.99 -11.43
CA THR A 128 10.34 -8.77 -12.17
C THR A 128 11.83 -8.45 -12.26
N ILE A 129 12.70 -9.10 -11.47
CA ILE A 129 14.07 -8.61 -11.25
C ILE A 129 14.96 -8.65 -12.49
N ASP A 130 14.76 -9.63 -13.35
CA ASP A 130 15.52 -9.89 -14.58
C ASP A 130 14.65 -9.87 -15.84
N ASP A 131 13.32 -9.76 -15.70
CA ASP A 131 12.41 -9.60 -16.82
C ASP A 131 12.70 -8.26 -17.56
N PRO A 132 13.03 -8.28 -18.86
CA PRO A 132 13.28 -7.05 -19.62
C PRO A 132 12.03 -6.19 -19.79
N ARG A 133 10.82 -6.76 -19.70
CA ARG A 133 9.54 -6.04 -19.85
C ARG A 133 9.26 -5.09 -18.69
N THR A 134 9.91 -5.30 -17.54
CA THR A 134 9.70 -4.55 -16.30
C THR A 134 10.80 -3.50 -16.05
N LEU A 135 11.80 -3.42 -16.93
CA LEU A 135 12.91 -2.47 -16.81
C LEU A 135 12.41 -1.03 -16.99
N ASN A 136 12.68 -0.20 -15.98
CA ASN A 136 12.28 1.20 -15.88
C ASN A 136 10.76 1.38 -16.04
N LYS A 137 9.99 0.49 -15.39
CA LYS A 137 8.52 0.48 -15.40
C LYS A 137 7.94 0.40 -13.99
N THR A 138 6.70 0.88 -13.88
CA THR A 138 5.80 0.57 -12.77
C THR A 138 4.98 -0.66 -13.12
N ILE A 139 5.00 -1.66 -12.25
CA ILE A 139 4.22 -2.89 -12.36
C ILE A 139 3.07 -2.82 -11.35
N TYR A 140 1.85 -2.99 -11.84
CA TYR A 140 0.64 -3.00 -11.02
C TYR A 140 0.19 -4.44 -10.83
N LEU A 141 0.10 -4.88 -9.58
CA LEU A 141 -0.43 -6.20 -9.25
C LEU A 141 -1.94 -6.09 -9.03
N ARG A 142 -2.73 -6.49 -10.04
CA ARG A 142 -4.19 -6.35 -10.03
C ARG A 142 -4.91 -7.62 -10.50
N PRO A 143 -4.85 -8.72 -9.72
CA PRO A 143 -5.59 -9.94 -10.04
C PRO A 143 -7.10 -9.64 -10.03
N PRO A 144 -7.85 -9.97 -11.10
CA PRO A 144 -9.25 -9.59 -11.24
C PRO A 144 -10.15 -10.07 -10.10
N GLU A 145 -9.89 -11.27 -9.57
CA GLU A 145 -10.70 -11.88 -8.50
C GLU A 145 -10.54 -11.17 -7.15
N ASN A 146 -9.47 -10.39 -6.95
CA ASN A 146 -9.23 -9.66 -5.71
C ASN A 146 -9.58 -8.17 -5.83
N ILE A 147 -10.24 -7.76 -6.92
CA ILE A 147 -10.77 -6.40 -7.07
C ILE A 147 -12.14 -6.36 -6.39
N LEU A 148 -12.12 -6.10 -5.09
CA LEU A 148 -13.28 -6.19 -4.22
C LEU A 148 -13.57 -4.84 -3.55
N SER A 149 -14.81 -4.60 -3.20
CA SER A 149 -15.23 -3.52 -2.31
C SER A 149 -15.22 -3.99 -0.86
N GLN A 150 -15.30 -3.05 0.09
CA GLN A 150 -15.36 -3.41 1.51
C GLN A 150 -16.62 -4.23 1.81
N ILE A 151 -17.76 -3.88 1.21
CA ILE A 151 -19.01 -4.61 1.43
C ILE A 151 -18.94 -6.04 0.89
N GLU A 152 -18.31 -6.27 -0.25
CA GLU A 152 -18.10 -7.62 -0.80
C GLU A 152 -17.19 -8.44 0.13
N LEU A 153 -16.14 -7.83 0.68
CA LEU A 153 -15.25 -8.46 1.65
C LEU A 153 -16.00 -8.89 2.92
N VAL A 154 -16.86 -8.01 3.45
CA VAL A 154 -17.73 -8.30 4.60
C VAL A 154 -18.68 -9.46 4.27
N GLN A 155 -19.35 -9.43 3.12
CA GLN A 155 -20.27 -10.48 2.70
C GLN A 155 -19.57 -11.85 2.55
N MET A 156 -18.34 -11.87 2.04
CA MET A 156 -17.53 -13.09 1.99
C MET A 156 -17.26 -13.64 3.39
N TRP A 157 -16.90 -12.77 4.34
CA TRP A 157 -16.69 -13.18 5.73
C TRP A 157 -17.96 -13.68 6.41
N GLU A 158 -19.10 -13.02 6.22
CA GLU A 158 -20.40 -13.45 6.76
C GLU A 158 -20.79 -14.83 6.23
N LYS A 159 -20.58 -15.06 4.92
CA LYS A 159 -20.80 -16.37 4.29
C LYS A 159 -19.91 -17.46 4.87
N LEU A 160 -18.63 -17.18 5.11
CA LEU A 160 -17.67 -18.15 5.65
C LEU A 160 -17.87 -18.42 7.15
N SER A 161 -18.17 -17.38 7.92
CA SER A 161 -18.37 -17.48 9.37
C SER A 161 -19.77 -17.95 9.77
N GLY A 162 -20.74 -17.88 8.85
CA GLY A 162 -22.15 -18.19 9.12
C GLY A 162 -22.84 -17.18 10.02
N LYS A 163 -22.24 -15.99 10.21
CA LYS A 163 -22.77 -14.92 11.07
C LYS A 163 -22.89 -13.62 10.30
N GLU A 164 -24.06 -13.01 10.35
CA GLU A 164 -24.28 -11.66 9.85
C GLU A 164 -23.80 -10.62 10.87
N LEU A 165 -23.09 -9.60 10.40
CA LEU A 165 -22.60 -8.46 11.17
C LEU A 165 -23.57 -7.28 11.05
N THR A 166 -23.74 -6.55 12.14
CA THR A 166 -24.41 -5.25 12.14
C THR A 166 -23.53 -4.24 11.42
N LYS A 167 -24.05 -3.65 10.34
CA LYS A 167 -23.31 -2.73 9.47
C LYS A 167 -23.65 -1.29 9.86
N HIS A 168 -22.64 -0.52 10.18
CA HIS A 168 -22.74 0.94 10.34
C HIS A 168 -22.00 1.62 9.20
N THR A 169 -22.41 2.82 8.82
CA THR A 169 -21.72 3.62 7.79
C THR A 169 -21.18 4.89 8.40
N ILE A 170 -20.00 5.33 7.96
CA ILE A 170 -19.46 6.64 8.28
C ILE A 170 -19.32 7.48 7.02
N SER A 171 -19.76 8.74 7.08
CA SER A 171 -19.58 9.68 5.98
C SER A 171 -18.11 10.10 5.85
N ALA A 172 -17.70 10.55 4.67
CA ALA A 172 -16.34 11.08 4.49
C ALA A 172 -16.07 12.28 5.43
N GLN A 173 -17.07 13.13 5.65
CA GLN A 173 -16.94 14.30 6.51
C GLN A 173 -16.75 13.91 7.98
N ASP A 174 -17.54 12.95 8.49
CA ASP A 174 -17.44 12.48 9.87
C ASP A 174 -16.13 11.72 10.08
N PHE A 175 -15.72 10.90 9.12
CA PHE A 175 -14.43 10.22 9.16
C PHE A 175 -13.27 11.23 9.26
N LEU A 176 -13.25 12.25 8.40
CA LEU A 176 -12.21 13.28 8.43
C LEU A 176 -12.25 14.12 9.71
N ALA A 177 -13.42 14.33 10.31
CA ALA A 177 -13.52 14.99 11.60
C ALA A 177 -12.86 14.15 12.71
N LEU A 178 -13.11 12.84 12.75
CA LEU A 178 -12.47 11.93 13.70
C LEU A 178 -10.96 11.88 13.55
N MET A 179 -10.43 11.99 12.33
CA MET A 179 -8.98 11.98 12.09
C MET A 179 -8.27 13.18 12.71
N LYS A 180 -8.91 14.36 12.81
CA LYS A 180 -8.28 15.57 13.35
C LYS A 180 -7.93 15.46 14.83
N GLU A 181 -8.60 14.56 15.56
CA GLU A 181 -8.41 14.35 16.99
C GLU A 181 -7.38 13.25 17.30
N ARG A 182 -6.81 12.61 16.27
CA ARG A 182 -5.86 11.49 16.39
C ARG A 182 -4.42 11.96 16.49
N ASP A 183 -3.53 11.08 16.94
CA ASP A 183 -2.10 11.37 16.90
C ASP A 183 -1.58 11.31 15.45
N TYR A 184 -0.47 12.02 15.17
CA TYR A 184 0.07 12.12 13.80
C TYR A 184 0.25 10.76 13.09
N PRO A 185 0.78 9.69 13.71
CA PRO A 185 0.93 8.40 13.03
C PRO A 185 -0.38 7.72 12.63
N GLU A 186 -1.49 8.07 13.28
CA GLU A 186 -2.82 7.56 12.92
C GLU A 186 -3.44 8.42 11.80
N GLN A 187 -3.04 9.69 11.67
CA GLN A 187 -3.53 10.60 10.62
C GLN A 187 -2.89 10.35 9.25
N VAL A 188 -1.77 9.62 9.19
CA VAL A 188 -0.92 9.46 7.99
C VAL A 188 -1.06 8.07 7.37
#